data_AF-A0A972W2R3-F1
#
_entry.id   AF-A0A972W2R3-F1
#
_cell.length_a   1.000
_cell.length_b   1.000
_cell.length_c   1.000
_cell.angle_alpha   90.00
_cell.angle_beta   90.00
_cell.angle_gamma   90.00
#
_symmetry.space_group_name_H-M   'P 1'
#
loop_
_entity.id
_entity.type
_entity.pdbx_description
1 polymer ?
#
loop_
_entity_poly.entity_id
_entity_poly.type
_entity_poly.pdbx_seq_one_letter_code
_entity_poly.pdbx_strand_id
1 'polypeptide(L)' 'MFSKGQLIFAGLFLITFTISMIWSYRKDLEIHKKYYKNTFIIIIAVFLIIAIFTLITFSLH' A
#
# COMPACT_ATOMS: atom_id res chain seq x y z
N MET A 1 -18.20 -22.32 -20.56
CA MET A 1 -19.33 -22.14 -19.62
C MET A 1 -18.90 -22.71 -18.29
N PHE A 2 -19.00 -21.95 -17.21
CA PHE A 2 -18.60 -22.47 -15.89
C PHE A 2 -19.65 -23.46 -15.38
N SER A 3 -19.20 -24.60 -14.88
CA SER A 3 -20.07 -25.58 -14.24
C SER A 3 -20.53 -25.06 -12.87
N LYS A 4 -21.66 -25.58 -12.37
CA LYS A 4 -22.15 -25.24 -11.03
C LYS A 4 -21.11 -25.53 -9.94
N GLY A 5 -20.38 -26.64 -10.08
CA GLY A 5 -19.29 -27.00 -9.16
C GLY A 5 -18.12 -26.03 -9.20
N GLN A 6 -17.76 -25.52 -10.38
CA GLN A 6 -16.70 -24.51 -10.52
C GLN A 6 -17.08 -23.19 -9.83
N LEU A 7 -18.32 -22.75 -9.96
CA LEU A 7 -18.80 -21.52 -9.29
C LEU A 7 -18.82 -21.67 -7.76
N ILE A 8 -19.24 -22.82 -7.25
CA ILE A 8 -19.25 -23.12 -5.81
C ILE A 8 -17.81 -23.14 -5.26
N PHE A 9 -16.90 -23.85 -5.95
CA PHE A 9 -15.49 -23.90 -5.56
C PHE A 9 -14.87 -22.50 -5.57
N ALA A 10 -15.09 -21.71 -6.63
CA ALA A 10 -14.55 -20.37 -6.74
C ALA A 10 -15.04 -19.45 -5.60
N GLY A 11 -16.32 -19.54 -5.24
CA GLY A 11 -16.87 -18.80 -4.11
C GLY A 11 -16.23 -19.19 -2.77
N LEU A 12 -16.16 -20.50 -2.48
CA LEU A 12 -15.55 -21.00 -1.24
C LEU A 12 -14.06 -20.65 -1.14
N PHE A 13 -13.34 -20.79 -2.26
CA PHE A 13 -11.93 -20.43 -2.36
C PHE A 13 -11.74 -18.94 -2.09
N LEU A 14 -12.51 -18.08 -2.76
CA LEU A 14 -12.43 -16.63 -2.58
C LEU A 14 -12.65 -16.23 -1.11
N ILE A 15 -13.69 -16.75 -0.48
CA ILE A 15 -14.01 -16.42 0.93
C ILE A 15 -12.86 -16.87 1.85
N THR A 16 -12.45 -18.13 1.74
CA THR A 16 -11.38 -18.70 2.59
C THR A 16 -10.06 -17.96 2.40
N PHE A 17 -9.71 -17.68 1.14
CA PHE A 17 -8.50 -16.96 0.79
C PHE A 17 -8.54 -15.51 1.32
N THR A 18 -9.64 -14.78 1.13
CA THR A 18 -9.80 -13.41 1.63
C THR A 18 -9.70 -13.36 3.16
N ILE A 19 -10.35 -14.27 3.88
CA ILE A 19 -10.25 -14.34 5.35
C ILE A 19 -8.80 -14.61 5.78
N SER A 20 -8.12 -15.55 5.10
CA SER A 20 -6.73 -15.89 5.40
C SER A 20 -5.79 -14.69 5.17
N MET A 21 -5.99 -13.96 4.07
CA MET A 21 -5.26 -12.73 3.78
C MET A 21 -5.47 -11.67 4.86
N ILE A 22 -6.73 -11.41 5.24
CA ILE A 22 -7.04 -10.45 6.31
C ILE A 22 -6.33 -10.86 7.60
N TRP A 23 -6.43 -12.13 8.00
CA TRP A 23 -5.78 -12.62 9.21
C TRP A 23 -4.26 -12.46 9.16
N SER A 24 -3.63 -12.78 8.03
CA SER A 24 -2.19 -12.63 7.83
C SER A 24 -1.74 -11.16 7.97
N TYR A 25 -2.41 -10.23 7.30
CA TYR A 25 -1.99 -8.82 7.27
C TYR A 25 -2.35 -8.03 8.53
N ARG A 26 -3.22 -8.54 9.40
CA ARG A 26 -3.58 -7.82 10.65
C ARG A 26 -2.37 -7.51 11.52
N LYS A 27 -1.42 -8.45 11.63
CA LYS A 27 -0.18 -8.24 12.41
C LYS A 27 0.76 -7.25 11.73
N ASP A 28 0.79 -7.27 10.40
CA ASP A 28 1.64 -6.38 9.61
C ASP A 28 1.22 -4.91 9.78
N LEU A 29 -0.07 -4.62 10.03
CA LEU A 29 -0.53 -3.26 10.32
C LEU A 29 0.12 -2.67 11.59
N GLU A 30 0.32 -3.48 12.63
CA GLU A 30 0.97 -3.04 13.86
C GLU A 30 2.47 -2.83 13.67
N ILE A 31 3.12 -3.74 12.94
CA ILE A 31 4.53 -3.65 12.57
C ILE A 31 4.76 -2.41 11.70
N HIS A 32 3.90 -2.17 10.71
CA HIS A 32 4.00 -1.03 9.83
C HIS A 32 3.85 0.29 10.62
N LYS A 33 2.88 0.37 11.52
CA LYS A 33 2.76 1.51 12.44
C LYS A 33 3.97 1.69 13.36
N LYS A 34 4.62 0.61 13.79
CA LYS A 34 5.78 0.66 14.68
C LYS A 34 7.04 1.17 13.97
N TYR A 35 7.34 0.63 12.78
CA TYR A 35 8.59 0.92 12.07
C TYR A 35 8.48 2.04 11.02
N TYR A 36 7.28 2.30 10.49
CA TYR A 36 7.05 3.26 9.40
C TYR A 36 6.20 4.49 9.82
N LYS A 37 5.97 4.70 11.13
CA LYS A 37 5.15 5.81 11.67
C LYS A 37 5.49 7.18 11.05
N ASN A 38 6.77 7.40 10.79
CA ASN A 38 7.30 8.69 10.34
C ASN A 38 7.85 8.64 8.90
N THR A 39 7.61 7.55 8.16
CA THR A 39 8.08 7.41 6.78
C THR A 39 7.52 8.50 5.86
N PHE A 40 6.35 9.06 6.17
CA PHE A 40 5.79 10.20 5.43
C PHE A 40 6.71 11.44 5.43
N ILE A 41 7.59 11.59 6.42
CA ILE A 41 8.60 12.67 6.46
C ILE A 41 9.56 12.57 5.26
N ILE A 42 9.86 11.35 4.80
CA ILE A 42 10.72 11.15 3.62
C ILE A 42 10.03 11.70 2.37
N ILE A 43 8.71 11.50 2.24
CA ILE A 43 7.93 12.03 1.12
C ILE A 43 7.95 13.56 1.15
N ILE A 44 7.72 14.16 2.33
CA ILE A 44 7.81 15.62 2.50
C ILE A 44 9.20 16.12 2.12
N ALA A 45 10.26 15.46 2.59
CA ALA A 45 11.64 15.85 2.29
C ALA A 45 11.94 15.80 0.78
N VAL A 46 11.47 14.77 0.07
CA VAL A 46 11.61 14.67 -1.39
C VAL A 46 10.92 15.84 -2.09
N PHE A 47 9.66 16.13 -1.75
CA PHE A 47 8.95 17.27 -2.34
C PHE A 47 9.61 18.61 -2.02
N LEU A 48 10.13 18.77 -0.81
CA LEU A 48 10.82 19.99 -0.39
C LEU A 48 12.13 20.19 -1.17
N ILE A 49 12.90 19.12 -1.39
CA ILE A 49 14.11 19.16 -2.23
C ILE A 49 13.76 19.57 -3.66
N ILE A 50 12.72 18.95 -4.25
CA ILE A 50 12.26 19.28 -5.60
C ILE A 50 11.82 20.75 -5.67
N ALA A 51 11.02 21.21 -4.71
CA ALA A 51 10.54 22.59 -4.67
C ALA A 51 11.70 23.60 -4.57
N ILE A 52 12.66 23.37 -3.68
CA ILE A 52 13.86 24.22 -3.55
C ILE A 52 14.65 24.24 -4.86
N PHE A 53 14.89 23.06 -5.45
CA PHE A 53 15.61 22.96 -6.72
C PHE A 53 14.91 23.76 -7.83
N THR A 54 13.59 23.58 -7.99
CA THR A 54 12.81 24.33 -8.98
C THR A 54 12.80 25.84 -8.74
N LEU A 55 12.73 26.28 -7.48
CA LEU A 55 12.77 27.70 -7.13
C LEU A 55 14.11 28.33 -7.47
N ILE A 56 15.21 27.65 -7.18
CA ILE A 56 16.56 28.11 -7.54
C ILE A 56 16.69 28.17 -9.06
N THR A 57 16.30 27.11 -9.78
CA THR A 57 16.38 27.09 -11.25
C THR A 57 15.54 28.20 -11.88
N PHE A 58 14.32 28.44 -11.38
CA PHE A 58 13.46 29.52 -11.85
C PHE A 58 14.05 30.90 -11.54
N SER A 59 14.63 31.10 -10.34
CA SER A 59 15.23 32.38 -9.96
C SER A 59 16.53 32.70 -10.69
N LEU A 60 17.20 31.70 -11.26
CA LEU A 60 18.44 31.85 -12.04
C LEU A 60 18.18 32.03 -13.55
N HIS A 61 16.92 31.94 -13.99
CA HIS A 61 16.49 32.15 -15.36
C HIS A 61 15.82 33.52 -15.51
#